data_AF-A0A2V6B1S2-F1
#
_entry.id   AF-A0A2V6B1S2-F1
#
_cell.length_a   1.000
_cell.length_b   1.000
_cell.length_c   1.000
_cell.angle_alpha   90.00
_cell.angle_beta   90.00
_cell.angle_gamma   90.00
#
_symmetry.space_group_name_H-M   'P 1'
#
loop_
_entity.id
_entity.type
_entity.pdbx_description
1 polymer ?
#
loop_
_entity_poly.entity_id
_entity_poly.type
_entity_poly.pdbx_seq_one_letter_code
_entity_poly.pdbx_strand_id
1 'polypeptide(L)'
;MRHVSRLILLAAGGSLLLLTGCETGRVATGGPYHVTAYRPHDPSAVRVKVSLSKQNVYVMEGDRSLMAAAISVGIPGKPTPKGNFTIYAKQEQKRSGSYGFSVQGNRVVPSTGVGPGRYVGYPMGYWCEFAPAYGFHQGFVHPYPRTHGCIRLHGEAAPKFFALVRIGTPVNIANSQPEDATLGPKVQRVDDSKAPDPDPRLMITKAAFEKPNGPLLQ
;
A
#
# COMPACT_ATOMS: atom_id res chain seq x y z
N MET A 1 35.21 74.45 36.94
CA MET A 1 34.69 74.28 35.58
C MET A 1 35.54 73.27 34.83
N ARG A 2 34.99 72.08 34.57
CA ARG A 2 35.25 71.19 33.42
C ARG A 2 34.68 69.82 33.77
N HIS A 3 33.50 69.55 33.23
CA HIS A 3 32.81 68.27 33.29
C HIS A 3 33.55 67.24 32.42
N VAL A 4 33.74 66.03 32.94
CA VAL A 4 34.02 64.86 32.12
C VAL A 4 33.10 63.74 32.57
N SER A 5 32.09 63.51 31.74
CA SER A 5 31.14 62.41 31.79
C SER A 5 31.84 61.09 31.46
N ARG A 6 31.55 60.01 32.19
CA ARG A 6 31.88 58.64 31.78
C ARG A 6 30.64 57.76 31.84
N LEU A 7 30.37 57.17 30.68
CA LEU A 7 29.24 56.35 30.31
C LEU A 7 29.11 55.08 31.16
N ILE A 8 27.86 54.75 31.47
CA ILE A 8 27.40 53.44 31.94
C ILE A 8 27.20 52.55 30.71
N LEU A 9 27.87 51.39 30.67
CA LEU A 9 27.61 50.31 29.70
C LEU A 9 26.74 49.25 30.36
N LEU A 10 25.47 49.19 29.93
CA LEU A 10 24.52 48.12 30.23
C LEU A 10 24.83 46.90 29.35
N ALA A 11 25.14 45.76 29.96
CA ALA A 11 25.21 44.48 29.28
C ALA A 11 23.79 43.89 29.14
N ALA A 12 23.26 43.83 27.92
CA ALA A 12 22.04 43.13 27.60
C ALA A 12 22.35 41.65 27.32
N GLY A 13 21.87 40.75 28.19
CA GLY A 13 21.94 39.30 27.99
C GLY A 13 21.00 38.86 26.87
N GLY A 14 21.54 38.20 25.84
CA GLY A 14 20.77 37.61 24.76
C GLY A 14 20.16 36.27 25.17
N SER A 15 18.83 36.20 25.17
CA SER A 15 18.08 34.95 25.30
C SER A 15 18.10 34.20 23.96
N LEU A 16 18.86 33.11 23.88
CA LEU A 16 18.83 32.18 22.75
C LEU A 16 17.56 31.30 22.83
N LEU A 17 16.59 31.56 21.95
CA LEU A 17 15.45 30.69 21.71
C LEU A 17 15.90 29.47 20.88
N LEU A 18 15.97 28.30 21.52
CA LEU A 18 16.17 27.01 20.85
C LEU A 18 14.86 26.58 20.18
N LEU A 19 14.73 26.88 18.88
CA LEU A 19 13.68 26.32 18.04
C LEU A 19 14.04 24.87 17.69
N THR A 20 13.33 23.92 18.29
CA THR A 20 13.36 22.51 17.95
C THR A 20 12.68 22.29 16.59
N GLY A 21 13.48 22.10 15.54
CA GLY A 21 12.98 21.73 14.22
C GLY A 21 12.46 20.29 14.22
N CYS A 22 11.27 20.06 13.68
CA CYS A 22 10.80 18.73 13.30
C CYS A 22 11.69 18.18 12.17
N GLU A 23 12.55 17.21 12.50
CA GLU A 23 13.22 16.35 11.54
C GLU A 23 12.16 15.68 10.66
N THR A 24 11.99 16.19 9.44
CA THR A 24 11.21 15.51 8.41
C THR A 24 12.07 14.37 7.92
N GLY A 25 11.82 13.17 8.45
CA GLY A 25 12.59 11.97 8.12
C GLY A 25 12.76 11.83 6.61
N ARG A 26 14.00 11.92 6.14
CA ARG A 26 14.35 11.70 4.74
C ARG A 26 13.84 10.32 4.35
N VAL A 27 12.96 10.25 3.36
CA VAL A 27 12.62 8.99 2.70
C VAL A 27 13.93 8.46 2.14
N ALA A 28 14.42 7.36 2.69
CA ALA A 28 15.63 6.71 2.20
C ALA A 28 15.43 6.41 0.71
N THR A 29 16.14 7.14 -0.15
CA THR A 29 16.31 6.81 -1.56
C THR A 29 17.22 5.59 -1.61
N GLY A 30 16.65 4.41 -1.39
CA GLY A 30 17.36 3.15 -1.31
C GLY A 30 16.76 2.13 -2.28
N GLY A 31 17.57 1.73 -3.28
CA GLY A 31 17.37 0.54 -4.12
C GLY A 31 16.02 0.42 -4.86
N PRO A 32 15.84 -0.62 -5.67
CA PRO A 32 14.50 -1.06 -6.06
C PRO A 32 13.69 -1.39 -4.79
N TYR A 33 12.37 -1.17 -4.84
CA TYR A 33 11.48 -1.61 -3.76
C TYR A 33 11.71 -3.10 -3.48
N HIS A 34 11.73 -3.47 -2.21
CA HIS A 34 11.84 -4.86 -1.78
C HIS A 34 11.00 -5.12 -0.52
N VAL A 35 10.34 -6.27 -0.48
CA VAL A 35 9.69 -6.75 0.75
C VAL A 35 10.01 -8.22 0.98
N THR A 36 10.58 -8.54 2.14
CA THR A 36 10.78 -9.93 2.54
C THR A 36 9.48 -10.55 3.04
N ALA A 37 9.22 -11.79 2.64
CA ALA A 37 8.14 -12.61 3.17
C ALA A 37 8.71 -13.94 3.67
N TYR A 38 8.33 -14.35 4.87
CA TYR A 38 8.82 -15.57 5.51
C TYR A 38 7.76 -16.67 5.53
N ARG A 39 8.18 -17.92 5.31
CA ARG A 39 7.27 -19.07 5.42
C ARG A 39 6.69 -19.17 6.84
N PRO A 40 5.35 -19.32 6.98
CA PRO A 40 4.74 -19.60 8.28
C PRO A 40 5.19 -20.97 8.79
N HIS A 41 5.36 -21.10 10.10
CA HIS A 41 5.52 -22.39 10.76
C HIS A 41 4.18 -23.13 10.88
N ASP A 42 3.11 -22.38 11.18
CA ASP A 42 1.72 -22.81 11.21
C ASP A 42 0.85 -21.89 10.34
N PRO A 43 0.55 -22.31 9.09
CA PRO A 43 -0.33 -21.57 8.19
C PRO A 43 -1.74 -21.29 8.75
N SER A 44 -2.19 -21.97 9.81
CA SER A 44 -3.49 -21.73 10.46
C SER A 44 -3.47 -20.59 11.48
N ALA A 45 -2.29 -20.26 12.00
CA ALA A 45 -2.06 -19.13 12.89
C ALA A 45 -1.90 -17.80 12.14
N VAL A 46 -1.80 -17.82 10.80
CA VAL A 46 -1.63 -16.60 10.00
C VAL A 46 -2.83 -15.66 10.15
N ARG A 47 -2.55 -14.38 10.43
CA ARG A 47 -3.53 -13.29 10.55
C ARG A 47 -3.05 -12.10 9.71
N VAL A 48 -3.98 -11.36 9.13
CA VAL A 48 -3.70 -10.10 8.43
C VAL A 48 -4.22 -8.93 9.26
N LYS A 49 -3.39 -7.92 9.44
CA LYS A 49 -3.75 -6.66 10.12
C LYS A 49 -3.50 -5.50 9.17
N VAL A 50 -4.47 -4.61 9.03
CA VAL A 50 -4.40 -3.44 8.15
C VAL A 50 -4.55 -2.18 8.99
N SER A 51 -3.59 -1.27 8.84
CA SER A 51 -3.63 0.10 9.38
C SER A 51 -3.97 1.06 8.25
N LEU A 52 -5.17 1.65 8.31
CA LEU A 52 -5.63 2.61 7.30
C LEU A 52 -4.87 3.93 7.37
N SER A 53 -4.61 4.44 8.59
CA SER A 53 -3.94 5.74 8.76
C SER A 53 -2.46 5.70 8.39
N LYS A 54 -1.78 4.55 8.57
CA LYS A 54 -0.39 4.36 8.13
C LYS A 54 -0.28 3.77 6.73
N GLN A 55 -1.40 3.34 6.14
CA GLN A 55 -1.46 2.59 4.89
C GLN A 55 -0.42 1.46 4.87
N ASN A 56 -0.50 0.58 5.87
CA ASN A 56 0.34 -0.60 6.02
C ASN A 56 -0.52 -1.86 6.16
N VAL A 57 0.00 -2.96 5.62
CA VAL A 57 -0.48 -4.31 5.92
C VAL A 57 0.61 -5.08 6.66
N TYR A 58 0.19 -5.84 7.67
CA TYR A 58 1.02 -6.74 8.46
C TYR A 58 0.44 -8.15 8.37
N VAL A 59 1.24 -9.10 7.91
CA VAL A 59 0.91 -10.52 7.92
C VAL A 59 1.68 -11.16 9.06
N MET A 60 0.96 -11.72 10.03
CA MET A 60 1.48 -12.13 11.32
C MET A 60 1.21 -13.60 11.60
N GLU A 61 2.09 -14.24 12.36
CA GLU A 61 1.93 -15.56 12.97
C GLU A 61 2.23 -15.40 14.46
N GLY A 62 1.17 -15.24 15.28
CA GLY A 62 1.35 -14.72 16.64
C GLY A 62 2.04 -13.36 16.61
N ASP A 63 3.16 -13.22 17.33
CA ASP A 63 3.98 -12.01 17.37
C ASP A 63 5.05 -11.97 16.24
N ARG A 64 5.18 -13.04 15.46
CA ARG A 64 6.14 -13.10 14.35
C ARG A 64 5.57 -12.41 13.12
N SER A 65 6.26 -11.36 12.67
CA SER A 65 5.96 -10.71 11.38
C SER A 65 6.44 -11.58 10.23
N LEU A 66 5.51 -12.08 9.42
CA LEU A 66 5.81 -12.80 8.18
C LEU A 66 6.05 -11.85 7.02
N MET A 67 5.32 -10.72 6.98
CA MET A 67 5.47 -9.68 5.97
C MET A 67 4.90 -8.36 6.48
N ALA A 68 5.57 -7.25 6.21
CA ALA A 68 5.02 -5.90 6.41
C ALA A 68 5.24 -5.08 5.14
N ALA A 69 4.18 -4.45 4.62
CA ALA A 69 4.25 -3.75 3.34
C ALA A 69 3.40 -2.47 3.32
N ALA A 70 3.86 -1.49 2.54
CA ALA A 70 3.07 -0.33 2.18
C ALA A 70 1.92 -0.74 1.25
N ILE A 71 0.74 -0.15 1.48
CA ILE A 71 -0.46 -0.39 0.67
C ILE A 71 -1.08 0.93 0.22
N SER A 72 -2.04 0.87 -0.70
CA SER A 72 -2.95 1.99 -0.99
C SER A 72 -4.38 1.56 -0.65
N VAL A 73 -5.10 2.41 0.07
CA VAL A 73 -6.46 2.15 0.57
C VAL A 73 -7.52 3.05 -0.10
N GLY A 74 -8.78 2.81 0.24
CA GLY A 74 -9.94 3.52 -0.29
C GLY A 74 -9.96 5.00 0.06
N ILE A 75 -10.31 5.83 -0.92
CA ILE A 75 -10.54 7.28 -0.72
C ILE A 75 -11.73 7.53 0.23
N PRO A 76 -11.87 8.73 0.83
CA PRO A 76 -12.96 9.03 1.74
C PRO A 76 -14.37 8.76 1.16
N GLY A 77 -14.60 9.04 -0.12
CA GLY A 77 -15.88 8.80 -0.79
C GLY A 77 -16.16 7.33 -1.14
N LYS A 78 -15.14 6.46 -1.11
CA LYS A 78 -15.21 5.02 -1.40
C LYS A 78 -14.22 4.27 -0.48
N PRO A 79 -14.49 4.28 0.84
CA PRO A 79 -13.50 3.87 1.84
C PRO A 79 -13.29 2.35 1.82
N THR A 80 -12.11 1.92 2.27
CA THR A 80 -11.90 0.51 2.66
C THR A 80 -12.72 0.24 3.92
N PRO A 81 -13.56 -0.82 3.94
CA PRO A 81 -14.39 -1.09 5.10
C PRO A 81 -13.54 -1.54 6.30
N LYS A 82 -13.93 -1.10 7.49
CA LYS A 82 -13.27 -1.44 8.77
C LYS A 82 -13.99 -2.61 9.42
N GLY A 83 -13.26 -3.38 10.22
CA GLY A 83 -13.81 -4.49 10.98
C GLY A 83 -12.97 -5.76 10.86
N ASN A 84 -13.60 -6.87 11.27
CA ASN A 84 -13.04 -8.20 11.18
C ASN A 84 -13.66 -8.92 9.99
N PHE A 85 -12.80 -9.48 9.14
CA PHE A 85 -13.16 -10.18 7.93
C PHE A 85 -12.39 -11.50 7.86
N THR A 86 -12.67 -12.27 6.81
CA THR A 86 -11.94 -13.49 6.49
C THR A 86 -11.74 -13.56 4.99
N ILE A 87 -10.55 -13.95 4.55
CA ILE A 87 -10.32 -14.22 3.13
C ILE A 87 -11.22 -15.39 2.72
N TYR A 88 -12.19 -15.18 1.82
CA TYR A 88 -13.11 -16.22 1.39
C TYR A 88 -12.92 -16.65 -0.07
N ALA A 89 -12.24 -15.84 -0.88
CA ALA A 89 -11.93 -16.18 -2.26
C ALA A 89 -10.53 -15.73 -2.64
N LYS A 90 -9.88 -16.51 -3.52
CA LYS A 90 -8.56 -16.21 -4.06
C LYS A 90 -8.53 -16.49 -5.55
N GLN A 91 -7.96 -15.57 -6.33
CA GLN A 91 -7.81 -15.73 -7.77
C GLN A 91 -6.53 -15.03 -8.25
N GLU A 92 -5.56 -15.81 -8.72
CA GLU A 92 -4.27 -15.26 -9.19
C GLU A 92 -4.47 -14.30 -10.36
N GLN A 93 -5.35 -14.63 -11.31
CA GLN A 93 -5.63 -13.83 -12.50
C GLN A 93 -7.06 -13.30 -12.49
N LYS A 94 -7.39 -12.42 -11.53
CA LYS A 94 -8.72 -11.79 -11.48
C LYS A 94 -8.80 -10.64 -12.47
N ARG A 95 -9.94 -10.54 -13.15
CA ARG A 95 -10.35 -9.34 -13.88
C ARG A 95 -11.58 -8.71 -13.23
N SER A 96 -11.65 -7.39 -13.24
CA SER A 96 -12.83 -6.67 -12.75
C SER A 96 -14.04 -6.95 -13.64
N GLY A 97 -15.23 -7.01 -13.04
CA GLY A 97 -16.49 -7.12 -13.77
C GLY A 97 -17.14 -5.77 -14.06
N SER A 98 -16.65 -4.67 -13.47
CA SER A 98 -17.33 -3.37 -13.46
C SER A 98 -16.50 -2.22 -14.04
N TYR A 99 -15.21 -2.44 -14.28
CA TYR A 99 -14.33 -1.47 -14.95
C TYR A 99 -13.18 -2.16 -15.67
N GLY A 100 -12.77 -1.63 -16.81
CA GLY A 100 -11.79 -2.25 -17.68
C GLY A 100 -11.71 -1.51 -18.99
N PHE A 101 -11.76 -2.25 -20.09
CA PHE A 101 -11.53 -1.73 -21.43
C PHE A 101 -12.58 -2.24 -22.42
N SER A 102 -12.97 -1.39 -23.37
CA SER A 102 -13.66 -1.81 -24.59
C SER A 102 -12.61 -2.00 -25.69
N VAL A 103 -12.68 -3.15 -26.37
CA VAL A 103 -11.75 -3.54 -27.43
C VAL A 103 -12.48 -3.62 -28.78
N GLN A 104 -12.03 -2.84 -29.75
CA GLN A 104 -12.55 -2.77 -31.12
C GLN A 104 -11.38 -2.76 -32.11
N GLY A 105 -11.01 -3.93 -32.63
CA GLY A 105 -9.77 -4.09 -33.40
C GLY A 105 -8.56 -3.61 -32.58
N ASN A 106 -7.81 -2.64 -33.12
CA ASN A 106 -6.63 -2.06 -32.47
C ASN A 106 -6.95 -0.92 -31.47
N ARG A 107 -8.22 -0.51 -31.36
CA ARG A 107 -8.67 0.54 -30.43
C ARG A 107 -9.03 -0.09 -29.09
N VAL A 108 -8.29 0.30 -28.04
CA VAL A 108 -8.51 -0.12 -26.65
C VAL A 108 -8.73 1.15 -25.82
N VAL A 109 -9.92 1.30 -25.24
CA VAL A 109 -10.28 2.49 -24.45
C VAL A 109 -10.90 2.08 -23.11
N PRO A 110 -10.76 2.87 -22.04
CA PRO A 110 -11.42 2.60 -20.76
C PRO A 110 -12.93 2.42 -20.92
N SER A 111 -13.52 1.50 -20.16
CA SER A 111 -14.96 1.20 -20.19
C SER A 111 -15.45 0.67 -18.85
N THR A 112 -16.71 0.94 -18.54
CA THR A 112 -17.46 0.38 -17.41
C THR A 112 -18.33 -0.84 -17.82
N GLY A 113 -18.10 -1.40 -19.01
CA GLY A 113 -18.85 -2.55 -19.53
C GLY A 113 -20.06 -2.18 -20.38
N VAL A 114 -20.34 -0.89 -20.57
CA VAL A 114 -21.39 -0.39 -21.45
C VAL A 114 -20.77 0.17 -22.74
N GLY A 115 -21.41 -0.08 -23.88
CA GLY A 115 -21.02 0.46 -25.18
C GLY A 115 -20.55 -0.59 -26.20
N PRO A 116 -20.13 -0.16 -27.39
CA PRO A 116 -19.67 -1.05 -28.46
C PRO A 116 -18.34 -1.72 -28.11
N GLY A 117 -18.07 -2.87 -28.74
CA GLY A 117 -16.82 -3.62 -28.57
C GLY A 117 -16.86 -4.70 -27.50
N ARG A 118 -15.81 -5.52 -27.45
CA ARG A 118 -15.67 -6.57 -26.44
C ARG A 118 -15.15 -5.97 -25.14
N TYR A 119 -15.89 -6.15 -24.05
CA TYR A 119 -15.41 -5.77 -22.72
C TYR A 119 -14.32 -6.72 -22.22
N VAL A 120 -13.23 -6.15 -21.68
CA VAL A 120 -12.18 -6.87 -20.97
C VAL A 120 -11.91 -6.16 -19.65
N GLY A 121 -12.19 -6.83 -18.53
CA GLY A 121 -12.01 -6.28 -17.20
C GLY A 121 -10.58 -5.90 -16.87
N TYR A 122 -10.42 -4.86 -16.05
CA TYR A 122 -9.12 -4.41 -15.55
C TYR A 122 -8.44 -5.56 -14.76
N PRO A 123 -7.15 -5.85 -15.01
CA PRO A 123 -6.44 -6.92 -14.32
C PRO A 123 -6.18 -6.57 -12.85
N MET A 124 -6.52 -7.49 -11.95
CA MET A 124 -6.35 -7.38 -10.50
C MET A 124 -5.59 -8.62 -10.02
N GLY A 125 -4.31 -8.70 -10.37
CA GLY A 125 -3.47 -9.87 -10.06
C GLY A 125 -3.44 -10.20 -8.57
N TYR A 126 -3.31 -11.48 -8.24
CA TYR A 126 -3.19 -11.97 -6.85
C TYR A 126 -4.36 -11.54 -5.94
N TRP A 127 -5.59 -11.62 -6.47
CA TRP A 127 -6.81 -11.25 -5.76
C TRP A 127 -7.04 -12.13 -4.53
N CYS A 128 -7.24 -11.50 -3.37
CA CYS A 128 -7.69 -12.13 -2.12
C CYS A 128 -8.89 -11.35 -1.58
N GLU A 129 -10.10 -11.91 -1.68
CA GLU A 129 -11.34 -11.25 -1.33
C GLU A 129 -11.67 -11.42 0.16
N PHE A 130 -12.02 -10.34 0.84
CA PHE A 130 -12.35 -10.34 2.27
C PHE A 130 -13.77 -9.81 2.57
N ALA A 131 -14.38 -9.07 1.63
CA ALA A 131 -15.78 -8.66 1.66
C ALA A 131 -16.32 -8.56 0.21
N PRO A 132 -17.65 -8.63 -0.02
CA PRO A 132 -18.22 -8.60 -1.37
C PRO A 132 -17.69 -7.44 -2.22
N ALA A 133 -16.96 -7.76 -3.29
CA ALA A 133 -16.30 -6.80 -4.18
C ALA A 133 -15.13 -5.99 -3.57
N TYR A 134 -14.64 -6.36 -2.38
CA TYR A 134 -13.45 -5.80 -1.74
C TYR A 134 -12.38 -6.87 -1.54
N GLY A 135 -11.18 -6.59 -2.03
CA GLY A 135 -10.06 -7.51 -1.91
C GLY A 135 -8.72 -6.81 -1.83
N PHE A 136 -7.71 -7.60 -1.46
CA PHE A 136 -6.32 -7.30 -1.69
C PHE A 136 -5.96 -7.70 -3.11
N HIS A 137 -5.20 -6.88 -3.82
CA HIS A 137 -4.68 -7.24 -5.14
C HIS A 137 -3.47 -6.40 -5.54
N GLN A 138 -2.76 -6.86 -6.56
CA GLN A 138 -1.70 -6.10 -7.21
C GLN A 138 -2.23 -4.80 -7.82
N GLY A 139 -1.51 -3.70 -7.62
CA GLY A 139 -1.70 -2.44 -8.32
C GLY A 139 -0.79 -1.34 -7.77
N PHE A 140 -0.86 -0.16 -8.38
CA PHE A 140 -0.05 0.98 -7.96
C PHE A 140 -0.31 1.40 -6.52
N VAL A 141 0.76 1.52 -5.74
CA VAL A 141 0.74 1.95 -4.34
C VAL A 141 1.07 3.43 -4.26
N HIS A 142 0.21 4.18 -3.58
CA HIS A 142 0.32 5.62 -3.43
C HIS A 142 0.56 5.98 -1.96
N PRO A 143 1.27 7.08 -1.67
CA PRO A 143 1.51 7.53 -0.30
C PRO A 143 0.25 8.08 0.38
N TYR A 144 -0.87 8.17 -0.34
CA TYR A 144 -2.19 8.58 0.13
C TYR A 144 -3.30 7.64 -0.40
N PRO A 145 -4.50 7.63 0.21
CA PRO A 145 -5.63 6.83 -0.26
C PRO A 145 -5.98 7.14 -1.72
N ARG A 146 -6.11 6.11 -2.55
CA ARG A 146 -6.31 6.27 -4.00
C ARG A 146 -7.09 5.12 -4.66
N THR A 147 -7.73 4.26 -3.87
CA THR A 147 -8.56 3.16 -4.40
C THR A 147 -10.05 3.44 -4.24
N HIS A 148 -10.87 2.56 -4.80
CA HIS A 148 -12.32 2.51 -4.58
C HIS A 148 -12.72 1.56 -3.42
N GLY A 149 -11.81 1.32 -2.48
CA GLY A 149 -12.04 0.50 -1.29
C GLY A 149 -11.20 -0.77 -1.23
N CYS A 150 -10.81 -1.33 -2.38
CA CYS A 150 -9.84 -2.43 -2.44
C CYS A 150 -8.48 -1.99 -1.87
N ILE A 151 -7.68 -2.95 -1.40
CA ILE A 151 -6.35 -2.69 -0.87
C ILE A 151 -5.33 -3.08 -1.94
N ARG A 152 -4.59 -2.11 -2.47
CA ARG A 152 -3.55 -2.38 -3.47
C ARG A 152 -2.21 -2.65 -2.80
N LEU A 153 -1.54 -3.70 -3.26
CA LEU A 153 -0.14 -4.00 -2.95
C LEU A 153 0.72 -3.83 -4.20
N HIS A 154 1.98 -3.44 -4.01
CA HIS A 154 2.96 -3.37 -5.09
C HIS A 154 3.14 -4.74 -5.76
N GLY A 155 3.55 -4.77 -7.03
CA GLY A 155 3.66 -6.00 -7.83
C GLY A 155 4.57 -7.07 -7.23
N GLU A 156 5.56 -6.67 -6.43
CA GLU A 156 6.39 -7.61 -5.67
C GLU A 156 5.72 -8.13 -4.40
N ALA A 157 4.94 -7.28 -3.71
CA ALA A 157 4.31 -7.60 -2.43
C ALA A 157 3.05 -8.47 -2.61
N ALA A 158 2.27 -8.22 -3.67
CA ALA A 158 1.02 -8.92 -3.95
C ALA A 158 1.17 -10.46 -4.07
N PRO A 159 2.10 -11.02 -4.85
CA PRO A 159 2.28 -12.47 -4.91
C PRO A 159 2.74 -13.08 -3.58
N LYS A 160 3.57 -12.36 -2.82
CA LYS A 160 4.03 -12.78 -1.49
C LYS A 160 2.88 -12.82 -0.49
N PHE A 161 2.05 -11.77 -0.46
CA PHE A 161 0.82 -11.73 0.31
C PHE A 161 -0.10 -12.90 -0.06
N PHE A 162 -0.31 -13.12 -1.36
CA PHE A 162 -1.14 -14.22 -1.86
C PHE A 162 -0.59 -15.58 -1.44
N ALA A 163 0.72 -15.78 -1.39
CA ALA A 163 1.32 -17.03 -0.92
C ALA A 163 1.17 -17.24 0.60
N LEU A 164 1.18 -16.16 1.39
CA LEU A 164 1.06 -16.23 2.85
C LEU A 164 -0.37 -16.47 3.33
N VAL A 165 -1.37 -15.89 2.67
CA VAL A 165 -2.77 -16.01 3.09
C VAL A 165 -3.45 -17.22 2.46
N ARG A 166 -4.49 -17.73 3.08
CA ARG A 166 -5.35 -18.81 2.57
C ARG A 166 -6.82 -18.43 2.71
N ILE A 167 -7.69 -19.18 2.04
CA ILE A 167 -9.12 -19.12 2.37
C ILE A 167 -9.27 -19.50 3.85
N GLY A 168 -10.00 -18.68 4.60
CA GLY A 168 -10.10 -18.76 6.05
C GLY A 168 -9.12 -17.88 6.84
N THR A 169 -8.14 -17.23 6.20
CA THR A 169 -7.24 -16.31 6.92
C THR A 169 -8.02 -15.10 7.47
N PRO A 170 -8.00 -14.86 8.80
CA PRO A 170 -8.65 -13.69 9.38
C PRO A 170 -7.94 -12.39 9.01
N VAL A 171 -8.73 -11.34 8.81
CA VAL A 171 -8.26 -9.99 8.46
C VAL A 171 -8.88 -8.99 9.43
N ASN A 172 -8.07 -8.20 10.11
CA ASN A 172 -8.53 -7.04 10.89
C ASN A 172 -8.14 -5.75 10.18
N ILE A 173 -9.13 -4.88 9.93
CA ILE A 173 -8.93 -3.58 9.28
C ILE A 173 -9.38 -2.48 10.24
N ALA A 174 -8.44 -1.62 10.62
CA ALA A 174 -8.66 -0.54 11.59
C ALA A 174 -7.90 0.72 11.20
N ASN A 175 -8.20 1.85 11.85
CA ASN A 175 -7.46 3.10 11.63
C ASN A 175 -5.99 2.95 11.99
N SER A 176 -5.68 2.20 13.05
CA SER A 176 -4.32 1.90 13.49
C SER A 176 -4.20 0.44 13.91
N GLN A 177 -2.97 -0.05 13.93
CA GLN A 177 -2.60 -1.37 14.46
C GLN A 177 -1.47 -1.21 15.48
N PRO A 178 -1.36 -2.08 16.50
CA PRO A 178 -0.21 -2.06 17.41
C PRO A 178 1.14 -2.13 16.68
N GLU A 179 1.19 -2.86 15.56
CA GLU A 179 2.36 -3.00 14.68
C GLU A 179 2.82 -1.68 14.06
N ASP A 180 1.98 -0.63 14.04
CA ASP A 180 2.37 0.70 13.57
C ASP A 180 3.54 1.27 14.38
N ALA A 181 3.66 0.92 15.66
CA ALA A 181 4.73 1.42 16.54
C ALA A 181 6.08 0.72 16.31
N THR A 182 6.07 -0.58 15.96
CA THR A 182 7.27 -1.44 15.97
C THR A 182 7.72 -1.89 14.59
N LEU A 183 6.76 -2.15 13.70
CA LEU A 183 6.99 -2.57 12.32
C LEU A 183 6.78 -1.42 11.33
N GLY A 184 5.82 -0.53 11.61
CA GLY A 184 5.50 0.63 10.75
C GLY A 184 6.71 1.45 10.29
N PRO A 185 7.64 1.85 11.19
CA PRO A 185 8.83 2.62 10.80
C PRO A 185 9.81 1.86 9.90
N LYS A 186 9.71 0.53 9.84
CA LYS A 186 10.58 -0.35 9.04
C LYS A 186 9.99 -0.67 7.67
N VAL A 187 8.73 -0.32 7.43
CA VAL A 187 8.08 -0.55 6.13
C VAL A 187 8.67 0.40 5.09
N GLN A 188 9.30 -0.15 4.06
CA GLN A 188 9.72 0.63 2.90
C GLN A 188 8.49 1.23 2.22
N ARG A 189 8.50 2.56 2.04
CA ARG A 189 7.42 3.27 1.37
C ARG A 189 7.55 3.13 -0.15
N VAL A 190 6.40 3.08 -0.81
CA VAL A 190 6.26 3.08 -2.26
C VAL A 190 5.49 4.33 -2.66
N ASP A 191 5.92 4.97 -3.75
CA ASP A 191 5.20 6.07 -4.38
C ASP A 191 5.15 5.87 -5.89
N ASP A 192 4.13 5.14 -6.33
CA ASP A 192 3.83 4.93 -7.75
C ASP A 192 2.98 6.07 -8.33
N SER A 193 2.75 7.18 -7.60
CA SER A 193 1.82 8.23 -8.04
C SER A 193 2.24 8.95 -9.32
N LYS A 194 3.52 8.82 -9.70
CA LYS A 194 4.11 9.37 -10.92
C LYS A 194 4.45 8.30 -11.96
N ALA A 195 4.14 7.03 -11.69
CA ALA A 195 4.34 5.97 -12.65
C ALA A 195 3.42 6.20 -13.87
N PRO A 196 3.91 5.97 -15.10
CA PRO A 196 3.07 6.06 -16.28
C PRO A 196 1.99 4.97 -16.25
N ASP A 197 0.84 5.27 -16.83
CA ASP A 197 -0.19 4.25 -17.04
C ASP A 197 0.36 3.13 -17.94
N PRO A 198 0.07 1.86 -17.64
CA PRO A 198 0.49 0.75 -18.48
C PRO A 198 -0.25 0.79 -19.82
N ASP A 199 0.40 0.29 -20.89
CA ASP A 199 -0.24 0.20 -22.20
C ASP A 199 -1.56 -0.59 -22.10
N PRO A 200 -2.72 0.00 -22.42
CA PRO A 200 -4.00 -0.68 -22.40
C PRO A 200 -4.01 -1.99 -23.20
N ARG A 201 -3.20 -2.10 -24.27
CA ARG A 201 -3.07 -3.32 -25.08
C ARG A 201 -2.44 -4.47 -24.29
N LEU A 202 -1.52 -4.20 -23.36
CA LEU A 202 -0.99 -5.21 -22.46
C LEU A 202 -2.04 -5.60 -21.41
N MET A 203 -2.76 -4.62 -20.87
CA MET A 203 -3.74 -4.79 -19.79
C MET A 203 -4.90 -5.72 -20.16
N ILE A 204 -5.23 -5.84 -21.45
CA ILE A 204 -6.27 -6.74 -21.95
C ILE A 204 -5.77 -8.18 -22.23
N THR A 205 -4.49 -8.47 -22.04
CA THR A 205 -3.88 -9.79 -22.31
C THR A 205 -3.44 -10.49 -21.02
N LYS A 206 -2.95 -11.73 -21.14
CA LYS A 206 -2.36 -12.49 -20.03
C LYS A 206 -1.04 -11.87 -19.52
N ALA A 207 -0.35 -11.06 -20.32
CA ALA A 207 0.88 -10.38 -19.91
C ALA A 207 0.66 -9.42 -18.73
N ALA A 208 -0.57 -8.95 -18.50
CA ALA A 208 -0.90 -8.17 -17.32
C ALA A 208 -0.79 -8.94 -15.98
N PHE A 209 -0.59 -10.25 -16.02
CA PHE A 209 -0.44 -11.13 -14.86
C PHE A 209 0.93 -11.80 -14.81
N GLU A 210 1.99 -11.07 -15.19
CA GLU A 210 3.36 -11.53 -15.08
C GLU A 210 3.64 -12.11 -13.69
N LYS A 211 4.27 -13.30 -13.69
CA LYS A 211 4.64 -13.98 -12.46
C LYS A 211 5.98 -13.45 -11.97
N PRO A 212 6.15 -13.26 -10.65
CA PRO A 212 7.44 -12.90 -10.10
C PRO A 212 8.46 -14.00 -10.38
N ASN A 213 9.70 -13.59 -10.61
CA ASN A 213 10.83 -14.51 -10.73
C ASN A 213 11.40 -14.80 -9.34
N GLY A 214 11.76 -16.05 -9.09
CA GLY A 214 12.39 -16.48 -7.84
C GLY A 214 11.41 -16.88 -6.72
N PRO A 215 11.95 -17.25 -5.55
CA PRO A 215 11.13 -17.72 -4.43
C PRO A 215 10.32 -16.58 -3.83
N LEU A 216 9.04 -16.85 -3.55
CA LEU A 216 8.15 -15.89 -2.88
C LEU A 216 8.43 -15.78 -1.38
N LEU A 217 8.71 -16.92 -0.76
CA LEU A 217 8.86 -17.05 0.69
C LEU A 217 10.25 -17.58 1.02
N GLN A 218 10.91 -16.93 1.98
CA GLN A 218 12.13 -17.42 2.61
C GLN A 218 11.76 -18.49 3.65
#